data_AF-A0A2V7K3Y4-F1
#
_entry.id   AF-A0A2V7K3Y4-F1
#
_cell.length_a   1.000
_cell.length_b   1.000
_cell.length_c   1.000
_cell.angle_alpha   90.00
_cell.angle_beta   90.00
_cell.angle_gamma   90.00
#
_symmetry.space_group_name_H-M   'P 1'
#
loop_
_entity.id
_entity.type
_entity.pdbx_description
1 polymer ?
#
loop_
_entity_poly.entity_id
_entity_poly.type
_entity_poly.pdbx_seq_one_letter_code
_entity_poly.pdbx_strand_id
1 'polypeptide(L)'
;DGWLRASDVFSIGFYRRHDLAFLGRAVPDWTSFARYFCAILGPTFPNRIYQHAGQTDRIQNSLDISQLPTIWDRLAAQEVTGRYYYGDVPFLGLWGAKYLPISQPIDAFYADCVAGTLPAVAFVDGSFLQELTGTGADDHPFSDVRAGEAMMNRIYAAVTQSPAWNSTVLVINFDEWGGFFDHVPPPVAPIPPADQAAGNADGRRGFRTPTLLVSPFARRQHTSHILYDHTSVLRMIEWRWGLEPLTVRDATANNLAQELDFKHVHPRAPEYSVPDVAAAPCPVRPAAATAPEPRRSSARAHWTELREVAQRHGWRVGG
;
A
#
# COMPACT_ATOMS: atom_id res chain seq x y z
N ASP A 1 -17.69 -2.56 -23.21
CA ASP A 1 -18.01 -1.79 -21.99
C ASP A 1 -17.09 -0.59 -21.76
N GLY A 2 -15.89 -0.52 -22.37
CA GLY A 2 -15.17 0.76 -22.57
C GLY A 2 -13.70 0.77 -22.15
N TRP A 3 -13.24 -0.20 -21.35
CA TRP A 3 -11.87 -0.24 -20.81
C TRP A 3 -10.80 -0.23 -21.91
N LEU A 4 -10.89 -1.16 -22.86
CA LEU A 4 -9.99 -1.23 -24.02
C LEU A 4 -10.11 -0.01 -24.96
N ARG A 5 -11.24 0.73 -24.92
CA ARG A 5 -11.37 1.97 -25.72
C ARG A 5 -10.65 3.15 -25.06
N ALA A 6 -10.50 3.11 -23.75
CA ALA A 6 -9.83 4.13 -22.95
C ALA A 6 -8.37 3.77 -22.61
N SER A 7 -7.93 2.54 -22.92
CA SER A 7 -6.63 1.97 -22.55
C SER A 7 -6.11 1.02 -23.66
N ASP A 8 -5.19 0.11 -23.32
CA ASP A 8 -4.58 -0.85 -24.24
C ASP A 8 -4.79 -2.33 -23.83
N VAL A 9 -4.22 -3.26 -24.59
CA VAL A 9 -4.31 -4.70 -24.31
C VAL A 9 -3.53 -5.13 -23.06
N PHE A 10 -2.53 -4.36 -22.64
CA PHE A 10 -1.76 -4.64 -21.43
C PHE A 10 -2.66 -4.46 -20.20
N SER A 11 -3.51 -3.44 -20.21
CA SER A 11 -4.46 -3.16 -19.12
C SER A 11 -5.53 -4.24 -18.88
N ILE A 12 -5.77 -5.15 -19.83
CA ILE A 12 -6.70 -6.28 -19.67
C ILE A 12 -5.98 -7.62 -19.46
N GLY A 13 -4.64 -7.60 -19.35
CA GLY A 13 -3.83 -8.75 -19.00
C GLY A 13 -4.01 -9.13 -17.53
N PHE A 14 -3.63 -10.37 -17.21
CA PHE A 14 -3.62 -10.87 -15.84
C PHE A 14 -2.53 -11.91 -15.65
N TYR A 15 -1.99 -11.98 -14.43
CA TYR A 15 -1.10 -13.06 -14.00
C TYR A 15 -1.90 -14.27 -13.53
N ARG A 16 -1.37 -15.46 -13.80
CA ARG A 16 -1.85 -16.72 -13.24
C ARG A 16 -1.09 -17.03 -11.97
N ARG A 17 -1.64 -17.96 -11.18
CA ARG A 17 -1.03 -18.43 -9.94
C ARG A 17 0.46 -18.83 -10.08
N HIS A 18 0.85 -19.45 -11.19
CA HIS A 18 2.24 -19.88 -11.40
C HIS A 18 3.19 -18.76 -11.82
N ASP A 19 2.66 -17.61 -12.24
CA ASP A 19 3.49 -16.43 -12.59
C ASP A 19 3.94 -15.69 -11.33
N LEU A 20 3.22 -15.90 -10.21
CA LEU A 20 3.40 -15.20 -8.93
C LEU A 20 4.10 -16.11 -7.91
N ALA A 21 5.41 -15.97 -7.78
CA ALA A 21 6.24 -16.80 -6.90
C ALA A 21 5.89 -16.66 -5.41
N PHE A 22 5.50 -15.49 -4.94
CA PHE A 22 5.03 -15.26 -3.56
C PHE A 22 3.51 -15.35 -3.48
N LEU A 23 2.76 -14.41 -4.08
CA LEU A 23 1.31 -14.32 -3.91
C LEU A 23 0.59 -15.57 -4.39
N GLY A 24 1.07 -16.21 -5.45
CA GLY A 24 0.53 -17.47 -5.97
C GLY A 24 0.62 -18.64 -4.98
N ARG A 25 1.50 -18.56 -3.98
CA ARG A 25 1.64 -19.56 -2.90
C ARG A 25 1.06 -19.06 -1.58
N ALA A 26 1.24 -17.79 -1.24
CA ALA A 26 0.79 -17.22 0.03
C ALA A 26 -0.73 -17.02 0.11
N VAL A 27 -1.39 -16.61 -0.97
CA VAL A 27 -2.84 -16.37 -0.99
C VAL A 27 -3.65 -17.61 -0.57
N PRO A 28 -3.36 -18.82 -1.08
CA PRO A 28 -4.01 -20.06 -0.62
C PRO A 28 -3.81 -20.41 0.85
N ASP A 29 -2.73 -19.96 1.50
CA ASP A 29 -2.39 -20.35 2.87
C ASP A 29 -2.94 -19.38 3.93
N TRP A 30 -3.24 -18.15 3.53
CA TRP A 30 -3.60 -17.04 4.43
C TRP A 30 -5.02 -16.51 4.16
N THR A 31 -5.43 -15.44 4.86
CA THR A 31 -6.69 -14.76 4.55
C THR A 31 -6.48 -13.78 3.40
N SER A 32 -7.22 -13.98 2.31
CA SER A 32 -7.27 -13.08 1.16
C SER A 32 -8.62 -12.37 1.08
N PHE A 33 -8.71 -11.31 0.27
CA PHE A 33 -9.91 -10.48 0.19
C PHE A 33 -10.39 -10.35 -1.25
N ALA A 34 -11.61 -10.85 -1.54
CA ALA A 34 -12.21 -10.73 -2.86
C ALA A 34 -12.89 -9.36 -3.10
N ARG A 35 -12.99 -8.53 -2.06
CA ARG A 35 -13.71 -7.24 -2.06
C ARG A 35 -12.95 -6.15 -1.30
N TYR A 36 -11.64 -6.10 -1.48
CA TYR A 36 -10.79 -4.99 -1.01
C TYR A 36 -10.60 -3.98 -2.16
N PHE A 37 -10.99 -2.72 -1.94
CA PHE A 37 -10.98 -1.67 -2.96
C PHE A 37 -10.01 -0.55 -2.60
N CYS A 38 -9.53 0.17 -3.60
CA CYS A 38 -8.85 1.44 -3.33
C CYS A 38 -9.82 2.42 -2.67
N ALA A 39 -9.34 3.30 -1.80
CA ALA A 39 -10.19 4.24 -1.08
C ALA A 39 -10.99 5.13 -2.04
N ILE A 40 -10.36 5.66 -3.10
CA ILE A 40 -11.03 6.47 -4.11
C ILE A 40 -10.65 6.05 -5.53
N LEU A 41 -11.50 6.40 -6.49
CA LEU A 41 -11.17 6.31 -7.92
C LEU A 41 -10.19 7.42 -8.30
N GLY A 42 -8.90 7.16 -8.12
CA GLY A 42 -7.84 8.14 -8.36
C GLY A 42 -6.45 7.50 -8.35
N PRO A 43 -5.41 8.31 -8.61
CA PRO A 43 -4.04 7.82 -8.68
C PRO A 43 -3.45 7.53 -7.28
N THR A 44 -2.16 7.16 -7.27
CA THR A 44 -1.33 6.82 -6.11
C THR A 44 -1.49 7.78 -4.92
N PHE A 45 -1.14 9.06 -5.06
CA PHE A 45 -1.00 9.97 -3.92
C PHE A 45 -2.29 10.16 -3.12
N PRO A 46 -3.47 10.42 -3.72
CA PRO A 46 -4.66 10.56 -2.91
C PRO A 46 -5.08 9.27 -2.21
N ASN A 47 -4.86 8.08 -2.80
CA ASN A 47 -5.10 6.80 -2.13
C ASN A 47 -4.10 6.53 -0.99
N ARG A 48 -2.82 6.84 -1.16
CA ARG A 48 -1.80 6.74 -0.11
C ARG A 48 -2.04 7.74 1.03
N ILE A 49 -2.52 8.95 0.74
CA ILE A 49 -2.97 9.89 1.79
C ILE A 49 -4.12 9.26 2.58
N TYR A 50 -5.07 8.62 1.88
CA TYR A 50 -6.18 7.90 2.51
C TYR A 50 -5.72 6.79 3.47
N GLN A 51 -4.65 6.05 3.13
CA GLN A 51 -4.06 5.02 3.99
C GLN A 51 -3.57 5.55 5.35
N HIS A 52 -3.30 6.85 5.46
CA HIS A 52 -2.85 7.48 6.71
C HIS A 52 -3.90 8.41 7.34
N ALA A 53 -4.74 9.05 6.53
CA ALA A 53 -5.61 10.16 6.96
C ALA A 53 -7.11 9.82 6.94
N GLY A 54 -7.52 8.70 6.34
CA GLY A 54 -8.94 8.36 6.18
C GLY A 54 -9.73 9.33 5.29
N GLN A 55 -9.03 10.21 4.56
CA GLN A 55 -9.54 11.23 3.63
C GLN A 55 -8.39 11.71 2.76
N THR A 56 -8.65 12.58 1.80
CA THR A 56 -7.62 13.23 0.99
C THR A 56 -7.93 14.69 0.70
N ASP A 57 -6.90 15.49 0.50
CA ASP A 57 -6.98 16.91 0.14
C ASP A 57 -6.67 17.16 -1.35
N ARG A 58 -6.53 16.08 -2.14
CA ARG A 58 -6.24 16.13 -3.57
C ARG A 58 -6.92 14.97 -4.30
N ILE A 59 -7.11 15.12 -5.61
CA ILE A 59 -7.60 14.04 -6.50
C ILE A 59 -6.58 13.69 -7.59
N GLN A 60 -5.39 14.29 -7.51
CA GLN A 60 -4.26 14.08 -8.43
C GLN A 60 -2.98 13.91 -7.62
N ASN A 61 -1.93 13.40 -8.27
CA ASN A 61 -0.59 13.37 -7.70
C ASN A 61 -0.02 14.80 -7.67
N SER A 62 -0.28 15.53 -6.57
CA SER A 62 0.32 16.84 -6.30
C SER A 62 1.26 16.78 -5.11
N LEU A 63 2.23 17.69 -5.06
CA LEU A 63 3.27 17.76 -4.04
C LEU A 63 2.94 18.74 -2.90
N ASP A 64 1.71 19.27 -2.88
CA ASP A 64 1.28 20.22 -1.87
C ASP A 64 1.40 19.59 -0.48
N ILE A 65 1.89 20.36 0.49
CA ILE A 65 2.02 19.88 1.86
C ILE A 65 0.64 19.75 2.48
N SER A 66 0.26 18.52 2.83
CA SER A 66 -0.99 18.21 3.49
C SER A 66 -0.99 18.69 4.93
N GLN A 67 -2.15 19.20 5.35
CA GLN A 67 -2.45 19.56 6.75
C GLN A 67 -3.43 18.59 7.40
N LEU A 68 -3.80 17.51 6.71
CA LEU A 68 -4.78 16.57 7.23
C LEU A 68 -4.26 15.86 8.49
N PRO A 69 -5.12 15.68 9.51
CA PRO A 69 -4.77 14.81 10.63
C PRO A 69 -4.62 13.36 10.13
N THR A 70 -3.74 12.61 10.76
CA THR A 70 -3.47 11.21 10.41
C THR A 70 -3.60 10.30 11.61
N ILE A 71 -3.59 9.00 11.34
CA ILE A 71 -3.52 7.96 12.37
C ILE A 71 -2.29 8.16 13.28
N TRP A 72 -1.20 8.73 12.76
CA TRP A 72 0.00 9.03 13.56
C TRP A 72 -0.28 10.07 14.65
N ASP A 73 -1.14 11.05 14.38
CA ASP A 73 -1.55 12.03 15.39
C ASP A 73 -2.39 11.38 16.49
N ARG A 74 -3.25 10.41 16.12
CA ARG A 74 -4.07 9.65 17.07
C ARG A 74 -3.22 8.74 17.95
N LEU A 75 -2.23 8.08 17.37
CA LEU A 75 -1.27 7.24 18.08
C LEU A 75 -0.44 8.09 19.07
N ALA A 76 0.10 9.21 18.61
CA ALA A 76 0.89 10.12 19.45
C ALA A 76 0.09 10.67 20.63
N ALA A 77 -1.18 11.03 20.41
CA ALA A 77 -2.07 11.53 21.48
C ALA A 77 -2.37 10.49 22.58
N GLN A 78 -2.17 9.20 22.29
CA GLN A 78 -2.38 8.08 23.23
C GLN A 78 -1.05 7.40 23.60
N GLU A 79 0.10 8.02 23.28
CA GLU A 79 1.44 7.48 23.54
C GLU A 79 1.67 6.06 22.96
N VAL A 80 0.94 5.71 21.90
CA VAL A 80 1.10 4.44 21.18
C VAL A 80 2.25 4.57 20.19
N THR A 81 3.20 3.63 20.23
CA THR A 81 4.37 3.69 19.36
C THR A 81 4.00 3.42 17.90
N GLY A 82 4.25 4.41 17.04
CA GLY A 82 4.12 4.29 15.59
C GLY A 82 5.47 4.48 14.91
N ARG A 83 5.74 3.72 13.84
CA ARG A 83 6.89 3.95 12.96
C ARG A 83 6.52 3.81 11.50
N TYR A 84 7.03 4.73 10.69
CA TYR A 84 6.91 4.70 9.24
C TYR A 84 8.29 4.34 8.65
N TYR A 85 8.34 3.24 7.92
CA TYR A 85 9.56 2.77 7.26
C TYR A 85 9.45 2.98 5.75
N TYR A 86 10.51 3.45 5.11
CA TYR A 86 10.53 3.73 3.67
C TYR A 86 11.84 3.30 3.02
N GLY A 87 11.79 2.90 1.76
CA GLY A 87 12.97 2.55 0.96
C GLY A 87 13.82 3.77 0.62
N ASP A 88 13.41 4.53 -0.39
CA ASP A 88 14.18 5.65 -0.96
C ASP A 88 13.45 7.00 -0.91
N VAL A 89 12.11 6.99 -0.99
CA VAL A 89 11.27 8.20 -0.89
C VAL A 89 10.28 8.07 0.26
N PRO A 90 10.35 8.94 1.28
CA PRO A 90 9.38 8.94 2.37
C PRO A 90 8.08 9.61 1.93
N PHE A 91 7.02 8.84 1.72
CA PHE A 91 5.72 9.37 1.32
C PHE A 91 5.16 10.40 2.32
N LEU A 92 5.40 10.18 3.62
CA LEU A 92 5.03 11.12 4.69
C LEU A 92 5.75 12.47 4.61
N GLY A 93 6.72 12.65 3.71
CA GLY A 93 7.28 13.95 3.33
C GLY A 93 6.22 14.93 2.79
N LEU A 94 5.06 14.43 2.33
CA LEU A 94 3.90 15.26 2.00
C LEU A 94 3.26 15.96 3.20
N TRP A 95 3.68 15.68 4.44
CA TRP A 95 3.33 16.45 5.64
C TRP A 95 4.49 17.33 6.13
N GLY A 96 5.47 17.62 5.27
CA GLY A 96 6.65 18.39 5.61
C GLY A 96 7.47 17.68 6.68
N ALA A 97 7.91 18.40 7.71
CA ALA A 97 8.73 17.83 8.79
C ALA A 97 7.92 17.08 9.87
N LYS A 98 6.58 17.10 9.81
CA LYS A 98 5.70 16.68 10.90
C LYS A 98 5.98 15.26 11.40
N TYR A 99 6.19 14.31 10.49
CA TYR A 99 6.38 12.89 10.83
C TYR A 99 7.83 12.42 10.71
N LEU A 100 8.79 13.36 10.58
CA LEU A 100 10.21 13.03 10.58
C LEU A 100 10.64 12.22 11.83
N PRO A 101 10.19 12.54 13.07
CA PRO A 101 10.63 11.83 14.27
C PRO A 101 10.23 10.35 14.34
N ILE A 102 9.18 9.93 13.62
CA ILE A 102 8.68 8.55 13.63
C ILE A 102 9.13 7.76 12.39
N SER A 103 9.96 8.35 11.53
CA SER A 103 10.28 7.78 10.23
C SER A 103 11.70 7.23 10.19
N GLN A 104 11.88 6.07 9.54
CA GLN A 104 13.18 5.40 9.42
C GLN A 104 13.35 4.76 8.04
N PRO A 105 14.59 4.59 7.54
CA PRO A 105 14.84 3.75 6.37
C PRO A 105 14.40 2.30 6.59
N ILE A 106 14.06 1.59 5.51
CA ILE A 106 13.55 0.20 5.56
C ILE A 106 14.54 -0.79 6.19
N ASP A 107 15.84 -0.53 6.17
CA ASP A 107 16.83 -1.35 6.88
C ASP A 107 16.58 -1.40 8.40
N ALA A 108 16.05 -0.32 8.98
CA ALA A 108 15.66 -0.30 10.39
C ALA A 108 14.47 -1.22 10.66
N PHE A 109 13.55 -1.40 9.70
CA PHE A 109 12.44 -2.34 9.83
C PHE A 109 12.96 -3.78 9.97
N TYR A 110 13.91 -4.18 9.10
CA TYR A 110 14.52 -5.50 9.18
C TYR A 110 15.29 -5.68 10.50
N ALA A 111 16.00 -4.65 10.97
CA ALA A 111 16.66 -4.68 12.26
C ALA A 111 15.66 -4.84 13.43
N ASP A 112 14.54 -4.11 13.41
CA ASP A 112 13.47 -4.21 14.41
C ASP A 112 12.79 -5.59 14.39
N CYS A 113 12.60 -6.19 13.20
CA CYS A 113 12.12 -7.56 13.07
C CYS A 113 13.07 -8.55 13.75
N VAL A 114 14.37 -8.47 13.48
CA VAL A 114 15.38 -9.36 14.10
C VAL A 114 15.43 -9.17 15.61
N ALA A 115 15.38 -7.92 16.09
CA ALA A 115 15.42 -7.61 17.51
C ALA A 115 14.11 -7.91 18.26
N GLY A 116 13.00 -8.12 17.55
CA GLY A 116 11.67 -8.25 18.15
C GLY A 116 11.14 -6.95 18.73
N THR A 117 11.62 -5.80 18.23
CA THR A 117 11.32 -4.44 18.74
C THR A 117 10.42 -3.64 17.81
N LEU A 118 9.63 -4.31 16.97
CA LEU A 118 8.63 -3.66 16.13
C LEU A 118 7.69 -2.77 16.97
N PRO A 119 7.32 -1.58 16.47
CA PRO A 119 6.38 -0.69 17.16
C PRO A 119 4.96 -1.30 17.21
N ALA A 120 4.09 -0.70 18.01
CA ALA A 120 2.67 -1.08 18.06
C ALA A 120 1.96 -0.91 16.70
N VAL A 121 2.36 0.07 15.89
CA VAL A 121 1.90 0.26 14.51
C VAL A 121 3.10 0.55 13.59
N ALA A 122 3.26 -0.27 12.54
CA ALA A 122 4.29 -0.10 11.52
C ALA A 122 3.65 0.02 10.14
N PHE A 123 4.06 1.03 9.37
CA PHE A 123 3.82 1.10 7.92
C PHE A 123 5.16 0.94 7.21
N VAL A 124 5.22 0.14 6.15
CA VAL A 124 6.46 -0.18 5.44
C VAL A 124 6.25 0.05 3.95
N ASP A 125 7.03 0.96 3.40
CA ASP A 125 7.08 1.26 1.98
C ASP A 125 8.39 0.79 1.36
N GLY A 126 8.28 0.23 0.15
CA GLY A 126 9.42 -0.12 -0.68
C GLY A 126 10.12 1.10 -1.28
N SER A 127 10.90 0.85 -2.33
CA SER A 127 11.57 1.88 -3.12
C SER A 127 10.71 2.28 -4.32
N PHE A 128 10.66 3.57 -4.63
CA PHE A 128 9.83 4.16 -5.68
C PHE A 128 10.62 4.78 -6.84
N LEU A 129 11.90 5.15 -6.65
CA LEU A 129 12.65 5.88 -7.69
C LEU A 129 12.96 5.04 -8.95
N GLN A 130 12.85 3.71 -8.83
CA GLN A 130 13.13 2.76 -9.89
C GLN A 130 11.91 2.48 -10.80
N GLU A 131 10.76 3.12 -10.53
CA GLU A 131 9.57 3.04 -11.38
C GLU A 131 9.89 3.47 -12.82
N LEU A 132 10.66 4.55 -12.98
CA LEU A 132 11.05 5.11 -14.27
C LEU A 132 11.87 4.15 -15.14
N THR A 133 12.63 3.25 -14.51
CA THR A 133 13.49 2.29 -15.19
C THR A 133 12.81 0.95 -15.42
N GLY A 134 11.60 0.75 -14.87
CA GLY A 134 10.90 -0.54 -14.86
C GLY A 134 11.61 -1.59 -13.99
N THR A 135 12.52 -1.15 -13.12
CA THR A 135 13.29 -2.03 -12.24
C THR A 135 12.82 -1.95 -10.79
N GLY A 136 11.72 -1.23 -10.53
CA GLY A 136 11.10 -1.16 -9.22
C GLY A 136 10.56 -2.51 -8.76
N ALA A 137 10.36 -2.61 -7.44
CA ALA A 137 9.81 -3.79 -6.77
C ALA A 137 8.44 -3.48 -6.14
N ASP A 138 7.78 -2.41 -6.58
CA ASP A 138 6.51 -1.92 -6.05
C ASP A 138 5.28 -2.45 -6.83
N ASP A 139 5.51 -3.34 -7.80
CA ASP A 139 4.51 -3.83 -8.76
C ASP A 139 3.78 -2.71 -9.54
N HIS A 140 4.35 -1.50 -9.59
CA HIS A 140 3.81 -0.45 -10.44
C HIS A 140 3.82 -0.92 -11.91
N PRO A 141 2.84 -0.53 -12.74
CA PRO A 141 2.89 -0.82 -14.16
C PRO A 141 4.27 -0.53 -14.76
N PHE A 142 4.77 -1.47 -15.57
CA PHE A 142 6.14 -1.52 -16.14
C PHE A 142 7.26 -2.03 -15.22
N SER A 143 7.05 -2.13 -13.90
CA SER A 143 8.00 -2.78 -12.99
C SER A 143 8.01 -4.31 -13.21
N ASP A 144 9.14 -4.94 -12.89
CA ASP A 144 9.28 -6.39 -12.92
C ASP A 144 8.51 -7.01 -11.74
N VAL A 145 7.35 -7.62 -12.02
CA VAL A 145 6.50 -8.24 -10.98
C VAL A 145 7.27 -9.26 -10.11
N ARG A 146 8.32 -9.89 -10.65
CA ARG A 146 9.10 -10.87 -9.88
C ARG A 146 9.92 -10.17 -8.79
N ALA A 147 10.33 -8.92 -9.00
CA ALA A 147 10.99 -8.11 -7.99
C ALA A 147 10.03 -7.73 -6.85
N GLY A 148 8.76 -7.40 -7.17
CA GLY A 148 7.74 -7.17 -6.16
C GLY A 148 7.37 -8.43 -5.37
N GLU A 149 7.22 -9.57 -6.03
CA GLU A 149 7.05 -10.87 -5.37
C GLU A 149 8.22 -11.17 -4.40
N ALA A 150 9.46 -10.87 -4.80
CA ALA A 150 10.62 -11.03 -3.93
C ALA A 150 10.60 -10.05 -2.75
N MET A 151 10.24 -8.78 -2.96
CA MET A 151 10.13 -7.78 -1.88
C MET A 151 9.05 -8.15 -0.86
N MET A 152 7.85 -8.51 -1.31
CA MET A 152 6.76 -8.96 -0.44
C MET A 152 7.20 -10.18 0.38
N ASN A 153 7.89 -11.15 -0.22
CA ASN A 153 8.40 -12.31 0.50
C ASN A 153 9.48 -11.95 1.53
N ARG A 154 10.38 -10.99 1.24
CA ARG A 154 11.38 -10.52 2.22
C ARG A 154 10.72 -9.88 3.44
N ILE A 155 9.71 -9.03 3.24
CA ILE A 155 8.94 -8.42 4.33
C ILE A 155 8.19 -9.50 5.12
N TYR A 156 7.49 -10.41 4.42
CA TYR A 156 6.78 -11.54 5.03
C TYR A 156 7.72 -12.41 5.89
N ALA A 157 8.87 -12.79 5.36
CA ALA A 157 9.86 -13.61 6.07
C ALA A 157 10.40 -12.88 7.30
N ALA A 158 10.77 -11.60 7.17
CA ALA A 158 11.25 -10.80 8.30
C ALA A 158 10.23 -10.73 9.45
N VAL A 159 8.95 -10.52 9.13
CA VAL A 159 7.88 -10.48 10.14
C VAL A 159 7.63 -11.85 10.76
N THR A 160 7.52 -12.89 9.94
CA THR A 160 7.14 -14.24 10.42
C THR A 160 8.27 -14.97 11.16
N GLN A 161 9.51 -14.56 10.95
CA GLN A 161 10.68 -15.05 11.70
C GLN A 161 11.03 -14.17 12.91
N SER A 162 10.39 -13.00 13.06
CA SER A 162 10.63 -12.09 14.18
C SER A 162 10.21 -12.72 15.52
N PRO A 163 10.94 -12.46 16.62
CA PRO A 163 10.47 -12.79 17.96
C PRO A 163 9.09 -12.20 18.30
N ALA A 164 8.68 -11.11 17.63
CA ALA A 164 7.39 -10.47 17.81
C ALA A 164 6.21 -11.22 17.12
N TRP A 165 6.50 -12.16 16.22
CA TRP A 165 5.53 -12.81 15.31
C TRP A 165 4.24 -13.28 15.99
N ASN A 166 4.36 -13.91 17.17
CA ASN A 166 3.23 -14.45 17.92
C ASN A 166 2.19 -13.40 18.36
N SER A 167 2.49 -12.12 18.17
CA SER A 167 1.63 -10.97 18.50
C SER A 167 1.40 -10.03 17.31
N THR A 168 1.80 -10.42 16.09
CA THR A 168 1.78 -9.55 14.92
C THR A 168 0.61 -9.86 13.98
N VAL A 169 0.07 -8.79 13.38
CA VAL A 169 -0.79 -8.87 12.18
C VAL A 169 -0.08 -8.07 11.09
N LEU A 170 0.25 -8.75 9.99
CA LEU A 170 0.79 -8.16 8.77
C LEU A 170 -0.34 -8.07 7.74
N VAL A 171 -0.57 -6.87 7.22
CA VAL A 171 -1.47 -6.64 6.09
C VAL A 171 -0.62 -6.23 4.89
N ILE A 172 -0.73 -6.97 3.79
CA ILE A 172 -0.11 -6.63 2.50
C ILE A 172 -1.23 -6.14 1.60
N ASN A 173 -1.15 -4.89 1.14
CA ASN A 173 -2.11 -4.29 0.21
C ASN A 173 -1.38 -3.36 -0.78
N PHE A 174 -2.13 -2.87 -1.77
CA PHE A 174 -1.65 -1.93 -2.79
C PHE A 174 -2.43 -0.63 -2.68
N ASP A 175 -1.81 0.48 -3.05
CA ASP A 175 -2.40 1.82 -2.98
C ASP A 175 -3.41 2.07 -4.10
N GLU A 176 -3.14 1.62 -5.33
CA GLU A 176 -4.09 1.69 -6.44
C GLU A 176 -4.00 0.46 -7.38
N TRP A 177 -4.75 0.46 -8.49
CA TRP A 177 -4.97 -0.73 -9.33
C TRP A 177 -4.06 -0.82 -10.56
N GLY A 178 -3.13 0.11 -10.74
CA GLY A 178 -2.17 0.16 -11.83
C GLY A 178 -2.78 0.42 -13.20
N GLY A 179 -4.03 0.90 -13.29
CA GLY A 179 -4.73 1.01 -14.57
C GLY A 179 -5.20 -0.32 -15.17
N PHE A 180 -5.09 -1.44 -14.44
CA PHE A 180 -5.56 -2.76 -14.89
C PHE A 180 -7.07 -2.96 -14.70
N PHE A 181 -7.67 -3.75 -15.58
CA PHE A 181 -9.09 -4.05 -15.56
C PHE A 181 -9.47 -4.91 -14.37
N ASP A 182 -10.55 -4.52 -13.69
CA ASP A 182 -11.29 -5.38 -12.78
C ASP A 182 -12.77 -5.39 -13.16
N HIS A 183 -13.37 -6.59 -13.14
CA HIS A 183 -14.74 -6.80 -13.60
C HIS A 183 -15.81 -6.36 -12.60
N VAL A 184 -15.45 -6.04 -11.35
CA VAL A 184 -16.39 -5.61 -10.32
C VAL A 184 -16.45 -4.08 -10.28
N PRO A 185 -17.62 -3.48 -10.56
CA PRO A 185 -17.80 -2.04 -10.41
C PRO A 185 -17.51 -1.61 -8.97
N PRO A 186 -16.66 -0.58 -8.75
CA PRO A 186 -16.40 -0.07 -7.41
C PRO A 186 -17.67 0.47 -6.75
N PRO A 187 -17.95 0.10 -5.48
CA PRO A 187 -19.05 0.70 -4.75
C PRO A 187 -18.73 2.16 -4.38
N VAL A 188 -19.76 2.89 -3.96
CA VAL A 188 -19.60 4.25 -3.41
C VAL A 188 -19.47 4.21 -1.90
N ALA A 189 -18.90 5.26 -1.33
CA ALA A 189 -18.83 5.48 0.10
C ALA A 189 -18.99 6.97 0.43
N PRO A 190 -19.25 7.33 1.70
CA PRO A 190 -19.39 8.72 2.11
C PRO A 190 -18.18 9.57 1.71
N ILE A 191 -18.40 10.87 1.48
CA ILE A 191 -17.37 11.82 1.06
C ILE A 191 -17.00 12.72 2.26
N PRO A 192 -15.77 12.64 2.79
CA PRO A 192 -15.28 13.60 3.78
C PRO A 192 -15.29 15.05 3.27
N PRO A 193 -15.38 16.06 4.15
CA PRO A 193 -15.32 17.46 3.72
C PRO A 193 -14.03 17.82 2.95
N ALA A 194 -12.88 17.25 3.32
CA ALA A 194 -11.62 17.47 2.61
C ALA A 194 -11.67 16.93 1.18
N ASP A 195 -12.16 15.70 1.01
CA ASP A 195 -12.37 15.09 -0.30
C ASP A 195 -13.28 15.93 -1.19
N GLN A 196 -14.39 16.42 -0.63
CA GLN A 196 -15.34 17.26 -1.36
C GLN A 196 -14.68 18.56 -1.80
N ALA A 197 -13.90 19.20 -0.92
CA ALA A 197 -13.14 20.41 -1.23
C ALA A 197 -12.05 20.16 -2.29
N ALA A 198 -11.47 18.96 -2.32
CA ALA A 198 -10.51 18.52 -3.31
C ALA A 198 -11.13 18.17 -4.68
N GLY A 199 -12.47 18.14 -4.77
CA GLY A 199 -13.20 17.89 -6.01
C GLY A 199 -13.74 16.47 -6.17
N ASN A 200 -13.68 15.62 -5.13
CA ASN A 200 -14.37 14.34 -5.14
C ASN A 200 -15.89 14.56 -4.99
N ALA A 201 -16.64 14.31 -6.06
CA ALA A 201 -18.09 14.54 -6.11
C ALA A 201 -18.93 13.25 -6.23
N ASP A 202 -18.31 12.09 -6.49
CA ASP A 202 -19.04 10.85 -6.75
C ASP A 202 -18.91 9.79 -5.64
N GLY A 203 -17.95 9.96 -4.72
CA GLY A 203 -17.71 9.05 -3.60
C GLY A 203 -17.30 7.64 -4.04
N ARG A 204 -16.89 7.45 -5.30
CA ARG A 204 -16.51 6.14 -5.81
C ARG A 204 -15.23 5.67 -5.15
N ARG A 205 -15.24 4.41 -4.71
CA ARG A 205 -14.01 3.65 -4.48
C ARG A 205 -13.26 3.46 -5.80
N GLY A 206 -11.96 3.20 -5.71
CA GLY A 206 -11.22 2.73 -6.88
C GLY A 206 -11.43 1.23 -7.09
N PHE A 207 -10.75 0.65 -8.07
CA PHE A 207 -10.87 -0.78 -8.36
C PHE A 207 -10.30 -1.66 -7.24
N ARG A 208 -10.56 -2.96 -7.32
CA ARG A 208 -10.04 -3.90 -6.34
C ARG A 208 -8.55 -4.06 -6.48
N THR A 209 -7.88 -4.22 -5.35
CA THR A 209 -6.46 -4.57 -5.27
C THR A 209 -6.29 -5.87 -4.51
N PRO A 210 -5.25 -6.68 -4.82
CA PRO A 210 -4.93 -7.83 -4.00
C PRO A 210 -4.68 -7.40 -2.56
N THR A 211 -5.14 -8.19 -1.59
CA THR A 211 -4.84 -7.96 -0.19
C THR A 211 -4.70 -9.28 0.54
N LEU A 212 -3.73 -9.34 1.45
CA LEU A 212 -3.43 -10.50 2.27
C LEU A 212 -3.35 -10.09 3.74
N LEU A 213 -3.99 -10.86 4.62
CA LEU A 213 -3.85 -10.73 6.06
C LEU A 213 -3.11 -11.97 6.59
N VAL A 214 -1.97 -11.71 7.21
CA VAL A 214 -1.00 -12.70 7.70
C VAL A 214 -0.84 -12.51 9.21
N SER A 215 -1.18 -13.53 10.00
CA SER A 215 -1.07 -13.48 11.47
C SER A 215 -1.22 -14.87 12.07
N PRO A 216 -0.63 -15.17 13.25
CA PRO A 216 -1.02 -16.37 14.01
C PRO A 216 -2.53 -16.46 14.24
N PHE A 217 -3.22 -15.32 14.29
CA PHE A 217 -4.67 -15.23 14.49
C PHE A 217 -5.46 -15.20 13.17
N ALA A 218 -4.81 -15.18 12.00
CA ALA A 218 -5.53 -15.12 10.73
C ALA A 218 -6.24 -16.44 10.44
N ARG A 219 -7.48 -16.37 9.93
CA ARG A 219 -8.10 -17.55 9.31
C ARG A 219 -7.20 -18.05 8.17
N ARG A 220 -7.00 -19.36 8.09
CA ARG A 220 -6.18 -20.00 7.05
C ARG A 220 -7.06 -20.47 5.90
N GLN A 221 -6.49 -20.49 4.69
CA GLN A 221 -7.19 -20.96 3.49
C GLN A 221 -8.55 -20.28 3.31
N HIS A 222 -8.59 -18.96 3.57
CA HIS A 222 -9.82 -18.20 3.67
C HIS A 222 -9.80 -17.04 2.68
N THR A 223 -10.94 -16.81 2.03
CA THR A 223 -11.16 -15.62 1.22
C THR A 223 -12.38 -14.89 1.77
N SER A 224 -12.17 -13.68 2.30
CA SER A 224 -13.26 -12.83 2.75
C SER A 224 -13.97 -12.17 1.56
N HIS A 225 -15.29 -12.12 1.66
CA HIS A 225 -16.18 -11.41 0.73
C HIS A 225 -16.84 -10.20 1.39
N ILE A 226 -16.35 -9.76 2.55
CA ILE A 226 -16.77 -8.51 3.17
C ILE A 226 -16.15 -7.34 2.39
N LEU A 227 -16.85 -6.21 2.33
CA LEU A 227 -16.35 -4.99 1.69
C LEU A 227 -15.27 -4.33 2.56
N TYR A 228 -14.06 -4.22 2.03
CA TYR A 228 -12.95 -3.52 2.67
C TYR A 228 -12.31 -2.51 1.70
N ASP A 229 -11.54 -1.60 2.26
CA ASP A 229 -10.74 -0.60 1.57
C ASP A 229 -9.57 -0.17 2.47
N HIS A 230 -8.76 0.81 2.05
CA HIS A 230 -7.64 1.30 2.87
C HIS A 230 -8.04 1.78 4.26
N THR A 231 -9.24 2.34 4.45
CA THR A 231 -9.68 2.81 5.78
C THR A 231 -10.08 1.66 6.70
N SER A 232 -10.18 0.43 6.19
CA SER A 232 -10.36 -0.78 6.99
C SER A 232 -9.11 -1.14 7.81
N VAL A 233 -7.92 -0.76 7.34
CA VAL A 233 -6.67 -0.85 8.10
C VAL A 233 -6.67 0.14 9.25
N LEU A 234 -7.04 1.39 8.98
CA LEU A 234 -7.20 2.44 10.00
C LEU A 234 -8.20 2.01 11.07
N ARG A 235 -9.35 1.47 10.65
CA ARG A 235 -10.38 0.96 11.56
C ARG A 235 -9.86 -0.15 12.48
N MET A 236 -8.98 -1.01 12.00
CA MET A 236 -8.36 -2.05 12.82
C MET A 236 -7.40 -1.44 13.86
N ILE A 237 -6.60 -0.45 13.46
CA ILE A 237 -5.67 0.27 14.36
C ILE A 237 -6.46 1.00 15.45
N GLU A 238 -7.50 1.73 15.07
CA GLU A 238 -8.41 2.44 15.98
C GLU A 238 -9.04 1.49 17.00
N TRP A 239 -9.61 0.38 16.52
CA TRP A 239 -10.20 -0.62 17.40
C TRP A 239 -9.18 -1.22 18.38
N ARG A 240 -7.96 -1.51 17.91
CA ARG A 240 -6.93 -2.16 18.72
C ARG A 240 -6.46 -1.25 19.86
N TRP A 241 -6.38 0.05 19.62
CA TRP A 241 -5.78 1.01 20.55
C TRP A 241 -6.79 2.01 21.14
N GLY A 242 -8.08 1.84 20.88
CA GLY A 242 -9.13 2.72 21.40
C GLY A 242 -9.04 4.15 20.86
N LEU A 243 -8.67 4.32 19.60
CA LEU A 243 -8.50 5.63 18.97
C LEU A 243 -9.82 6.12 18.35
N GLU A 244 -10.03 7.43 18.39
CA GLU A 244 -11.13 8.07 17.65
C GLU A 244 -10.86 8.06 16.13
N PRO A 245 -11.87 7.76 15.29
CA PRO A 245 -11.74 7.81 13.85
C PRO A 245 -11.27 9.17 13.33
N LEU A 246 -10.65 9.19 12.14
CA LEU A 246 -10.23 10.43 11.51
C LEU A 246 -11.40 11.08 10.78
N THR A 247 -12.24 10.30 10.10
CA THR A 247 -13.42 10.79 9.37
C THR A 247 -14.60 9.81 9.42
N VAL A 248 -15.61 10.05 8.57
CA VAL A 248 -16.70 9.09 8.35
C VAL A 248 -16.21 7.80 7.68
N ARG A 249 -15.07 7.82 6.98
CA ARG A 249 -14.60 6.73 6.12
C ARG A 249 -14.04 5.55 6.90
N ASP A 250 -13.20 5.82 7.89
CA ASP A 250 -12.70 4.83 8.84
C ASP A 250 -13.76 4.52 9.91
N ALA A 251 -14.52 5.51 10.39
CA ALA A 251 -15.62 5.29 11.34
C ALA A 251 -16.68 4.27 10.85
N THR A 252 -16.93 4.22 9.54
CA THR A 252 -17.90 3.30 8.92
C THR A 252 -17.27 2.14 8.15
N ALA A 253 -15.95 2.00 8.17
CA ALA A 253 -15.27 0.88 7.53
C ALA A 253 -15.52 -0.43 8.28
N ASN A 254 -15.51 -1.55 7.53
CA ASN A 254 -15.47 -2.86 8.16
C ASN A 254 -14.10 -3.06 8.80
N ASN A 255 -14.08 -3.63 10.01
CA ASN A 255 -12.85 -3.82 10.75
C ASN A 255 -12.15 -5.13 10.30
N LEU A 256 -10.89 -5.05 9.88
CA LEU A 256 -10.09 -6.24 9.52
C LEU A 256 -9.92 -7.22 10.69
N ALA A 257 -10.07 -6.78 11.93
CA ALA A 257 -10.06 -7.68 13.10
C ALA A 257 -11.17 -8.75 13.05
N GLN A 258 -12.21 -8.57 12.23
CA GLN A 258 -13.26 -9.59 12.01
C GLN A 258 -12.72 -10.85 11.31
N GLU A 259 -11.56 -10.76 10.66
CA GLU A 259 -10.89 -11.88 10.00
C GLU A 259 -9.88 -12.59 10.89
N LEU A 260 -9.75 -12.16 12.14
CA LEU A 260 -8.94 -12.82 13.16
C LEU A 260 -9.79 -13.83 13.95
N ASP A 261 -9.20 -15.00 14.21
CA ASP A 261 -9.73 -16.03 15.10
C ASP A 261 -8.77 -16.25 16.28
N PHE A 262 -9.12 -15.63 17.41
CA PHE A 262 -8.35 -15.78 18.65
C PHE A 262 -8.56 -17.12 19.36
N LYS A 263 -9.48 -17.97 18.89
CA LYS A 263 -9.70 -19.33 19.43
C LYS A 263 -8.81 -20.36 18.74
N HIS A 264 -8.53 -20.18 17.45
CA HIS A 264 -7.69 -21.08 16.66
C HIS A 264 -6.41 -20.38 16.20
N VAL A 265 -5.39 -20.40 17.08
CA VAL A 265 -4.10 -19.75 16.81
C VAL A 265 -3.16 -20.71 16.07
N HIS A 266 -2.59 -20.24 14.95
CA HIS A 266 -1.64 -20.97 14.10
C HIS A 266 -0.26 -20.30 14.16
N PRO A 267 0.59 -20.64 15.16
CA PRO A 267 1.86 -19.93 15.39
C PRO A 267 2.92 -20.21 14.32
N ARG A 268 2.78 -21.28 13.52
CA ARG A 268 3.72 -21.59 12.44
C ARG A 268 3.29 -20.88 11.15
N ALA A 269 4.21 -20.13 10.57
CA ALA A 269 4.05 -19.54 9.25
C ALA A 269 4.69 -20.46 8.18
N PRO A 270 4.03 -20.71 7.03
CA PRO A 270 4.69 -21.35 5.89
C PRO A 270 5.84 -20.49 5.39
N GLU A 271 6.90 -21.13 4.89
CA GLU A 271 8.01 -20.44 4.22
C GLU A 271 7.86 -20.59 2.71
N TYR A 272 8.17 -19.53 1.96
CA TYR A 272 8.10 -19.53 0.50
C TYR A 272 9.48 -19.27 -0.08
N SER A 273 9.96 -20.22 -0.90
CA SER A 273 11.22 -20.07 -1.65
C SER A 273 10.99 -19.19 -2.88
N VAL A 274 11.13 -17.88 -2.72
CA VAL A 274 11.01 -16.87 -3.79
C VAL A 274 12.41 -16.44 -4.20
N PRO A 275 12.81 -16.61 -5.47
CA PRO A 275 14.13 -16.17 -5.92
C PRO A 275 14.28 -14.65 -5.78
N ASP A 276 15.45 -14.19 -5.35
CA ASP A 276 15.81 -12.79 -5.53
C ASP A 276 15.91 -12.49 -7.03
N VAL A 277 15.39 -11.32 -7.41
CA VAL A 277 15.39 -10.87 -8.81
C VAL A 277 16.21 -9.60 -8.91
N ALA A 278 17.29 -9.67 -9.69
CA ALA A 278 17.90 -8.49 -10.27
C ALA A 278 17.01 -8.04 -11.42
N ALA A 279 16.15 -7.05 -11.17
CA ALA A 279 15.28 -6.52 -12.20
C ALA A 279 16.12 -5.98 -13.36
N ALA A 280 15.80 -6.38 -14.58
CA ALA A 280 16.44 -5.87 -15.78
C ALA A 280 15.56 -4.76 -16.37
N PRO A 281 16.15 -3.68 -16.94
CA PRO A 281 15.37 -2.68 -17.65
C PRO A 281 14.49 -3.35 -18.71
N CYS A 282 13.20 -3.00 -18.74
CA CYS A 282 12.32 -3.51 -19.77
C CYS A 282 12.77 -2.92 -21.13
N PRO A 283 13.19 -3.73 -22.12
CA PRO A 283 13.59 -3.21 -23.41
C PRO A 283 12.33 -2.77 -24.16
N VAL A 284 11.93 -1.52 -23.97
CA VAL A 284 10.95 -0.89 -24.86
C VAL A 284 11.62 -0.84 -26.23
N ARG A 285 11.28 -1.77 -27.14
CA ARG A 285 11.53 -1.56 -28.57
C ARG A 285 10.63 -0.39 -28.99
N PRO A 286 11.15 0.79 -29.34
CA PRO A 286 10.32 1.94 -29.72
C PRO A 286 9.76 1.81 -31.15
N ALA A 287 9.60 0.59 -31.68
CA ALA A 287 9.39 0.35 -33.11
C ALA A 287 7.97 -0.12 -33.49
N ALA A 288 7.00 -0.13 -32.57
CA ALA A 288 5.61 -0.46 -32.90
C ALA A 288 4.56 0.47 -32.27
N ALA A 289 4.97 1.45 -31.47
CA ALA A 289 4.09 2.52 -31.01
C ALA A 289 4.39 3.77 -31.84
N THR A 290 3.74 3.93 -32.98
CA THR A 290 3.49 5.28 -33.53
C THR A 290 2.49 5.98 -32.63
N ALA A 291 2.90 6.23 -31.38
CA ALA A 291 2.28 7.22 -30.53
C ALA A 291 2.94 8.57 -30.92
N PRO A 292 2.17 9.68 -30.99
CA PRO A 292 2.78 11.00 -31.12
C PRO A 292 3.77 11.20 -29.98
N GLU A 293 4.85 11.95 -30.23
CA GLU A 293 5.88 12.30 -29.26
C GLU A 293 5.30 12.46 -27.84
N PRO A 294 5.92 11.85 -26.81
CA PRO A 294 5.44 12.05 -25.46
C PRO A 294 5.58 13.54 -25.14
N ARG A 295 4.44 14.24 -25.09
CA ARG A 295 4.33 15.45 -24.27
C ARG A 295 4.97 15.08 -22.94
N ARG A 296 6.08 15.73 -22.57
CA ARG A 296 6.82 15.54 -21.31
C ARG A 296 5.87 15.02 -20.23
N SER A 297 5.86 13.70 -19.99
CA SER A 297 4.84 13.10 -19.15
C SER A 297 5.19 13.40 -17.70
N SER A 298 4.60 14.47 -17.17
CA SER A 298 4.70 14.87 -15.77
C SER A 298 4.33 13.75 -14.79
N ALA A 299 3.50 12.78 -15.22
CA ALA A 299 2.96 11.71 -14.38
C ALA A 299 3.99 10.83 -13.64
N ARG A 300 5.22 10.76 -14.15
CA ARG A 300 6.26 9.80 -13.72
C ARG A 300 7.43 10.44 -12.95
N ALA A 301 7.48 11.77 -12.87
CA ALA A 301 8.55 12.51 -12.20
C ALA A 301 8.29 12.74 -10.70
N HIS A 302 7.10 12.37 -10.21
CA HIS A 302 6.63 12.78 -8.89
C HIS A 302 7.44 12.21 -7.71
N TRP A 303 8.03 11.01 -7.82
CA TRP A 303 8.82 10.43 -6.73
C TRP A 303 10.16 11.15 -6.51
N THR A 304 10.84 11.52 -7.60
CA THR A 304 12.06 12.33 -7.52
C THR A 304 11.77 13.70 -6.91
N GLU A 305 10.68 14.34 -7.35
CA GLU A 305 10.27 15.64 -6.82
C GLU A 305 9.81 15.55 -5.36
N LEU A 306 9.10 14.48 -4.97
CA LEU A 306 8.74 14.23 -3.58
C LEU A 306 9.96 13.99 -2.71
N ARG A 307 10.96 13.28 -3.22
CA ARG A 307 12.25 13.11 -2.53
C ARG A 307 12.91 14.46 -2.25
N GLU A 308 12.90 15.38 -3.23
CA GLU A 308 13.41 16.74 -3.06
C GLU A 308 12.59 17.55 -2.04
N VAL A 309 11.25 17.44 -2.07
CA VAL A 309 10.38 18.04 -1.04
C VAL A 309 10.78 17.54 0.34
N ALA A 310 10.92 16.22 0.51
CA ALA A 310 11.31 15.61 1.77
C ALA A 310 12.71 16.08 2.22
N GLN A 311 13.70 16.14 1.33
CA GLN A 311 15.03 16.66 1.65
C GLN A 311 14.97 18.11 2.16
N ARG A 312 14.18 18.98 1.52
CA ARG A 312 13.99 20.37 1.97
C ARG A 312 13.39 20.46 3.38
N HIS A 313 12.67 19.44 3.83
CA HIS A 313 12.09 19.34 5.17
C HIS A 313 12.93 18.50 6.15
N GLY A 314 14.17 18.15 5.81
CA GLY A 314 15.12 17.51 6.72
C GLY A 314 15.07 15.98 6.74
N TRP A 315 14.36 15.35 5.80
CA TRP A 315 14.29 13.89 5.69
C TRP A 315 15.60 13.31 5.17
N ARG A 316 16.03 12.19 5.75
CA ARG A 316 17.14 11.39 5.24
C ARG A 316 16.64 10.51 4.11
N VAL A 317 17.05 10.80 2.88
CA VAL A 317 16.69 9.97 1.73
C VAL A 317 17.96 9.30 1.22
N GLY A 318 17.91 7.98 1.02
CA GLY A 318 19.05 7.22 0.51
C GLY A 318 19.48 7.70 -0.88
N GLY A 319 20.77 7.55 -1.17
CA GLY A 319 21.36 7.80 -2.49
C GLY A 319 21.28 6.59 -3.39
#